data_AF-A0A015XG58-F1
#
_entry.id   AF-A0A015XG58-F1
#
_cell.length_a   1.000
_cell.length_b   1.000
_cell.length_c   1.000
_cell.angle_alpha   90.00
_cell.angle_beta   90.00
_cell.angle_gamma   90.00
#
_symmetry.space_group_name_H-M   'P 1'
#
loop_
_entity.id
_entity.type
_entity.pdbx_description
1 polymer ?
#
loop_
_entity_poly.entity_id
_entity_poly.type
_entity_poly.pdbx_seq_one_letter_code
_entity_poly.pdbx_strand_id
1 'polypeptide(L)'
;MRNQNLFIQALKGEMLRMESELDLPCVSMNVSGATAPWTRLSMKTEFATKDYVLDVKKDLKNISSDFNERSLHSVVCMEKQLSADTLNRIWADSLRARHIVAKTSIQIVTADSSKCIRSEGSCDNDCFVSPIWVAYVGHECEVEVAGFLSSICWSVIRYSSFLFVQRKVVILILLVVALMNIKGAIRILLVGEMILMMIIVWQ
;
A
#
# COMPACT_ATOMS: atom_id res chain seq x y z
N MET A 1 4.47 6.21 -4.30
CA MET A 1 4.22 6.28 -5.76
C MET A 1 4.53 4.97 -6.50
N ARG A 2 5.72 4.34 -6.37
CA ARG A 2 6.10 3.16 -7.19
C ARG A 2 5.25 1.88 -6.96
N ASN A 3 4.77 1.63 -5.73
CA ASN A 3 3.99 0.43 -5.41
C ASN A 3 2.49 0.54 -5.79
N GLN A 4 1.94 1.76 -5.82
CA GLN A 4 0.57 2.01 -6.29
C GLN A 4 0.42 1.63 -7.77
N ASN A 5 1.44 1.92 -8.58
CA ASN A 5 1.46 1.54 -9.99
C ASN A 5 1.40 0.02 -10.18
N LEU A 6 1.97 -0.78 -9.27
CA LEU A 6 1.91 -2.24 -9.35
C LEU A 6 0.52 -2.78 -9.07
N PHE A 7 -0.19 -2.20 -8.09
CA PHE A 7 -1.56 -2.58 -7.78
C PHE A 7 -2.50 -2.27 -8.94
N ILE A 8 -2.42 -1.04 -9.47
CA ILE A 8 -3.24 -0.64 -10.64
C ILE A 8 -2.88 -1.46 -11.88
N GLN A 9 -1.58 -1.76 -12.10
CA GLN A 9 -1.15 -2.58 -13.23
C GLN A 9 -1.66 -4.02 -13.12
N ALA A 10 -1.63 -4.62 -11.93
CA ALA A 10 -2.20 -5.95 -11.69
C ALA A 10 -3.71 -5.97 -11.99
N LEU A 11 -4.44 -4.96 -11.53
CA LEU A 11 -5.88 -4.83 -11.77
C LEU A 11 -6.21 -4.63 -13.25
N LYS A 12 -5.47 -3.74 -13.95
CA LYS A 12 -5.62 -3.56 -15.40
C LYS A 12 -5.32 -4.83 -16.19
N GLY A 13 -4.25 -5.54 -15.82
CA GLY A 13 -3.89 -6.80 -16.47
C GLY A 13 -4.97 -7.87 -16.32
N GLU A 14 -5.58 -7.96 -15.14
CA GLU A 14 -6.68 -8.89 -14.89
C GLU A 14 -7.95 -8.50 -15.66
N MET A 15 -8.29 -7.21 -15.73
CA MET A 15 -9.41 -6.73 -16.56
C MET A 15 -9.22 -7.09 -18.03
N LEU A 16 -8.05 -6.82 -18.60
CA LEU A 16 -7.72 -7.16 -19.99
C LEU A 16 -7.78 -8.68 -20.25
N ARG A 17 -7.33 -9.50 -19.29
CA ARG A 17 -7.44 -10.96 -19.40
C ARG A 17 -8.90 -11.40 -19.46
N MET A 18 -9.75 -10.85 -18.59
CA MET A 18 -11.17 -11.16 -18.57
C MET A 18 -11.87 -10.70 -19.86
N GLU A 19 -11.55 -9.51 -20.36
CA GLU A 19 -12.02 -9.00 -21.65
C GLU A 19 -11.67 -9.96 -22.80
N SER A 20 -10.42 -10.40 -22.87
CA SER A 20 -9.97 -11.33 -23.91
C SER A 20 -10.63 -12.71 -23.83
N GLU A 21 -11.01 -13.18 -22.64
CA GLU A 21 -11.70 -14.47 -22.48
C GLU A 21 -13.17 -14.41 -22.87
N LEU A 22 -13.79 -13.24 -22.76
CA LEU A 22 -15.20 -13.03 -23.09
C LEU A 22 -15.44 -12.78 -24.59
N ASP A 23 -14.39 -12.55 -25.39
CA ASP A 23 -14.46 -12.21 -26.83
C ASP A 23 -15.56 -11.18 -27.13
N LEU A 24 -15.64 -10.15 -26.28
CA LEU A 24 -16.73 -9.17 -26.32
C LEU A 24 -16.61 -8.33 -27.61
N PRO A 25 -17.65 -8.29 -28.47
CA PRO A 25 -17.64 -7.39 -29.61
C PRO A 25 -17.55 -5.95 -29.09
N CYS A 26 -16.69 -5.16 -29.72
CA CYS A 26 -16.40 -3.78 -29.38
C CYS A 26 -17.72 -3.01 -29.13
N VAL A 27 -18.05 -2.74 -27.87
CA VAL A 27 -19.22 -1.93 -27.54
C VAL A 27 -18.86 -0.48 -27.82
N SER A 28 -19.09 -0.03 -29.05
CA SER A 28 -18.94 1.39 -29.39
C SER A 28 -20.12 2.16 -28.82
N MET A 29 -19.88 2.95 -27.78
CA MET A 29 -20.89 3.85 -27.22
C MET A 29 -20.47 5.30 -27.45
N ASN A 30 -21.28 6.00 -28.25
CA ASN A 30 -21.07 7.43 -28.50
C ASN A 30 -21.48 8.24 -27.28
N VAL A 31 -20.56 9.06 -26.74
CA VAL A 31 -20.86 9.97 -25.64
C VAL A 31 -20.42 11.39 -25.97
N SER A 32 -21.36 12.33 -25.84
CA SER A 32 -21.07 13.77 -25.83
C SER A 32 -20.69 14.19 -24.40
N GLY A 33 -19.45 14.62 -24.23
CA GLY A 33 -18.93 15.03 -22.93
C GLY A 33 -19.46 16.38 -22.44
N ALA A 34 -19.59 16.54 -21.12
CA ALA A 34 -19.73 17.82 -20.47
C ALA A 34 -18.69 17.99 -19.36
N THR A 35 -17.95 19.08 -19.46
CA THR A 35 -16.75 19.43 -18.68
C THR A 35 -17.13 20.26 -17.45
N ALA A 36 -17.33 19.66 -16.26
CA ALA A 36 -17.35 20.35 -14.96
C ALA A 36 -17.42 19.34 -13.78
N PRO A 37 -17.14 19.73 -12.51
CA PRO A 37 -16.81 18.87 -11.37
C PRO A 37 -18.03 18.16 -10.72
N TRP A 38 -19.03 17.82 -11.52
CA TRP A 38 -20.17 16.96 -11.19
C TRP A 38 -20.73 16.54 -12.54
N THR A 39 -20.12 15.54 -13.17
CA THR A 39 -20.54 15.11 -14.50
C THR A 39 -21.78 14.25 -14.35
N ARG A 40 -22.96 14.85 -14.55
CA ARG A 40 -24.18 14.09 -14.83
C ARG A 40 -24.01 13.50 -16.23
N LEU A 41 -23.63 12.24 -16.31
CA LEU A 41 -23.51 11.56 -17.59
C LEU A 41 -24.88 11.05 -17.98
N SER A 42 -25.40 11.57 -19.08
CA SER A 42 -26.67 11.13 -19.65
C SER A 42 -26.36 10.15 -20.76
N MET A 43 -26.61 8.86 -20.51
CA MET A 43 -26.45 7.81 -21.49
C MET A 43 -27.75 7.63 -22.24
N LYS A 44 -27.76 7.97 -23.53
CA LYS A 44 -28.88 7.73 -24.43
C LYS A 44 -28.70 6.38 -25.12
N THR A 45 -29.55 5.41 -24.77
CA THR A 45 -29.77 4.20 -25.56
C THR A 45 -30.99 4.41 -26.46
N GLU A 46 -31.15 3.57 -27.48
CA GLU A 46 -32.32 3.59 -28.37
C GLU A 46 -33.66 3.32 -27.64
N PHE A 47 -33.60 2.79 -26.42
CA PHE A 47 -34.75 2.47 -25.58
C PHE A 47 -34.93 3.39 -24.35
N ALA A 48 -33.88 4.03 -23.83
CA ALA A 48 -33.98 4.94 -22.68
C ALA A 48 -32.76 5.88 -22.50
N THR A 49 -33.00 7.04 -21.89
CA THR A 49 -31.94 7.94 -21.39
C THR A 49 -31.78 7.72 -19.89
N LYS A 50 -30.58 7.34 -19.44
CA LYS A 50 -30.27 7.14 -18.02
C LYS A 50 -29.21 8.13 -17.55
N ASP A 51 -29.53 8.87 -16.50
CA ASP A 51 -28.63 9.85 -15.89
C ASP A 51 -27.85 9.20 -14.74
N TYR A 52 -26.53 9.31 -14.79
CA TYR A 52 -25.61 8.82 -13.77
C TYR A 52 -25.05 9.98 -12.95
N VAL A 53 -25.08 9.84 -11.62
CA VAL A 53 -24.50 10.80 -10.67
C VAL A 53 -23.16 10.26 -10.21
N LEU A 54 -22.06 10.80 -10.74
CA LEU A 54 -20.71 10.39 -10.40
C LEU A 54 -20.18 11.11 -9.15
N ASP A 55 -19.58 10.34 -8.24
CA ASP A 55 -18.75 10.89 -7.16
C ASP A 55 -17.35 11.18 -7.70
N VAL A 56 -17.02 12.46 -7.85
CA VAL A 56 -15.74 12.95 -8.40
C VAL A 56 -14.53 12.33 -7.69
N LYS A 57 -14.63 12.04 -6.38
CA LYS A 57 -13.51 11.45 -5.64
C LYS A 57 -13.27 9.99 -6.03
N LYS A 58 -14.33 9.26 -6.40
CA LYS A 58 -14.24 7.89 -6.91
C LYS A 58 -13.81 7.86 -8.36
N ASP A 59 -14.33 8.81 -9.14
CA ASP A 59 -14.00 8.99 -10.55
C ASP A 59 -12.49 9.22 -10.78
N LEU A 60 -11.88 10.09 -9.98
CA LEU A 60 -10.43 10.35 -10.00
C LEU A 60 -9.57 9.13 -9.60
N LYS A 61 -10.16 8.16 -8.91
CA LYS A 61 -9.51 6.92 -8.48
C LYS A 61 -9.88 5.73 -9.38
N ASN A 62 -10.59 5.97 -10.47
CA ASN A 62 -10.90 4.94 -11.44
C ASN A 62 -9.62 4.49 -12.16
N ILE A 63 -9.56 3.21 -12.52
CA ILE A 63 -8.41 2.65 -13.25
C ILE A 63 -8.26 3.25 -14.66
N SER A 64 -9.37 3.69 -15.26
CA SER A 64 -9.35 4.36 -16.57
C SER A 64 -10.07 5.70 -16.49
N SER A 65 -9.58 6.65 -17.28
CA SER A 65 -10.24 7.94 -17.54
C SER A 65 -11.03 7.92 -18.85
N ASP A 66 -10.79 6.93 -19.72
CA ASP A 66 -11.48 6.80 -21.00
C ASP A 66 -12.89 6.23 -20.79
N PHE A 67 -13.87 6.85 -21.44
CA PHE A 67 -15.26 6.47 -21.28
C PHE A 67 -15.53 5.06 -21.81
N ASN A 68 -15.01 4.73 -23.01
CA ASN A 68 -15.27 3.46 -23.66
C ASN A 68 -14.63 2.31 -22.89
N GLU A 69 -13.39 2.49 -22.43
CA GLU A 69 -12.72 1.51 -21.57
C GLU A 69 -13.52 1.26 -20.28
N ARG A 70 -14.06 2.31 -19.65
CA ARG A 70 -14.87 2.16 -18.43
C ARG A 70 -16.19 1.44 -18.68
N SER A 71 -16.84 1.72 -19.81
CA SER A 71 -18.06 1.00 -20.19
C SER A 71 -17.78 -0.48 -20.47
N LEU A 72 -16.66 -0.80 -21.11
CA LEU A 72 -16.24 -2.19 -21.31
C LEU A 72 -15.96 -2.88 -19.97
N HIS A 73 -15.23 -2.22 -19.07
CA HIS A 73 -14.99 -2.74 -17.72
C HIS A 73 -16.30 -3.05 -16.97
N SER A 74 -17.33 -2.20 -17.11
CA SER A 74 -18.65 -2.48 -16.52
C SER A 74 -19.28 -3.76 -17.05
N VAL A 75 -19.24 -3.96 -18.37
CA VAL A 75 -19.78 -5.19 -19.00
C VAL A 75 -19.01 -6.41 -18.51
N VAL A 76 -17.68 -6.33 -18.49
CA VAL A 76 -16.82 -7.42 -18.03
C VAL A 76 -17.10 -7.79 -16.57
N CYS A 77 -17.24 -6.80 -15.69
CA CYS A 77 -17.55 -7.04 -14.28
C CYS A 77 -18.97 -7.59 -14.04
N MET A 78 -19.92 -7.32 -14.95
CA MET A 78 -21.26 -7.93 -14.91
C MET A 78 -21.23 -9.40 -15.33
N GLU A 79 -20.54 -9.70 -16.43
CA GLU A 79 -20.45 -11.07 -16.97
C GLU A 79 -19.51 -11.96 -16.15
N LYS A 80 -18.47 -11.38 -15.56
CA LYS A 80 -17.44 -12.09 -14.82
C LYS A 80 -17.06 -11.35 -13.54
N GLN A 81 -17.26 -12.03 -12.41
CA GLN A 81 -16.86 -11.49 -11.11
C GLN A 81 -15.33 -11.52 -10.96
N LEU A 82 -14.78 -10.40 -10.50
CA LEU A 82 -13.39 -10.30 -10.08
C LEU A 82 -13.15 -11.17 -8.85
N SER A 83 -12.16 -12.05 -8.92
CA SER A 83 -11.74 -12.88 -7.78
C SER A 83 -10.69 -12.15 -6.95
N ALA A 84 -10.96 -11.98 -5.65
CA ALA A 84 -10.03 -11.34 -4.72
C ALA A 84 -8.72 -12.14 -4.62
N ASP A 85 -8.81 -13.48 -4.59
CA ASP A 85 -7.65 -14.38 -4.51
C ASP A 85 -6.76 -14.32 -5.75
N THR A 86 -7.38 -14.30 -6.94
CA THR A 86 -6.64 -14.24 -8.20
C THR A 86 -5.86 -12.94 -8.29
N LEU A 87 -6.52 -11.82 -7.99
CA LEU A 87 -5.88 -10.51 -8.02
C LEU A 87 -4.81 -10.38 -6.93
N ASN A 88 -5.04 -10.95 -5.74
CA ASN A 88 -4.07 -10.94 -4.66
C ASN A 88 -2.79 -11.69 -5.06
N ARG A 89 -2.93 -12.84 -5.75
CA ARG A 89 -1.79 -13.59 -6.28
C ARG A 89 -0.99 -12.80 -7.32
N ILE A 90 -1.67 -12.23 -8.33
CA ILE A 90 -1.01 -11.43 -9.39
C ILE A 90 -0.24 -10.25 -8.78
N TRP A 91 -0.87 -9.58 -7.81
CA TRP A 91 -0.26 -8.44 -7.14
C TRP A 91 0.93 -8.85 -6.26
N ALA A 92 0.80 -9.94 -5.49
CA ALA A 92 1.89 -10.49 -4.69
C ALA A 92 3.09 -10.90 -5.54
N ASP A 93 2.86 -11.55 -6.67
CA ASP A 93 3.92 -11.95 -7.59
C ASP A 93 4.62 -10.73 -8.22
N SER A 94 3.85 -9.69 -8.56
CA SER A 94 4.39 -8.41 -9.05
C SER A 94 5.27 -7.70 -8.02
N LEU A 95 4.90 -7.78 -6.74
CA LEU A 95 5.71 -7.27 -5.63
C LEU A 95 6.99 -8.10 -5.43
N ARG A 96 6.87 -9.44 -5.49
CA ARG A 96 8.01 -10.37 -5.36
C ARG A 96 9.03 -10.16 -6.48
N ALA A 97 8.58 -9.93 -7.71
CA ALA A 97 9.44 -9.62 -8.85
C ALA A 97 10.28 -8.34 -8.65
N ARG A 98 9.85 -7.44 -7.75
CA ARG A 98 10.62 -6.25 -7.34
C ARG A 98 11.34 -6.43 -6.00
N HIS A 99 11.50 -7.65 -5.53
CA HIS A 99 12.08 -8.01 -4.24
C HIS A 99 11.36 -7.40 -3.03
N ILE A 100 10.05 -7.12 -3.15
CA ILE A 100 9.23 -6.63 -2.05
C ILE A 100 8.57 -7.84 -1.38
N VAL A 101 9.06 -8.21 -0.20
CA VAL A 101 8.48 -9.30 0.61
C VAL A 101 7.45 -8.69 1.58
N ALA A 102 6.18 -8.84 1.25
CA ALA A 102 5.07 -8.39 2.09
C ALA A 102 3.88 -9.35 1.99
N LYS A 103 3.11 -9.47 3.07
CA LYS A 103 1.83 -10.18 3.03
C LYS A 103 0.79 -9.23 2.44
N THR A 104 0.11 -9.67 1.39
CA THR A 104 -0.92 -8.89 0.69
C THR A 104 -2.30 -9.48 0.97
N SER A 105 -3.31 -8.63 0.98
CA SER A 105 -4.71 -9.06 0.90
C SER A 105 -5.48 -8.08 0.03
N ILE A 106 -6.51 -8.56 -0.64
CA ILE A 106 -7.42 -7.76 -1.45
C ILE A 106 -8.83 -7.95 -0.93
N GLN A 107 -9.58 -6.86 -0.87
CA GLN A 107 -11.02 -6.84 -0.69
C GLN A 107 -11.65 -6.22 -1.91
N ILE A 108 -12.71 -6.85 -2.40
CA ILE A 108 -13.50 -6.38 -3.53
C ILE A 108 -14.90 -6.13 -3.01
N VAL A 109 -15.40 -4.93 -3.23
CA VAL A 109 -16.75 -4.52 -2.85
C VAL A 109 -17.48 -4.12 -4.12
N THR A 110 -18.47 -4.91 -4.51
CA THR A 110 -19.31 -4.64 -5.68
C THR A 110 -20.67 -4.14 -5.22
N ALA A 111 -21.11 -3.01 -5.77
CA ALA A 111 -22.48 -2.53 -5.62
C ALA A 111 -23.30 -3.02 -6.83
N ASP A 112 -24.27 -3.90 -6.59
CA ASP A 112 -25.23 -4.30 -7.63
C ASP A 112 -26.15 -3.12 -8.00
N SER A 113 -26.75 -3.18 -9.19
CA SER A 113 -27.85 -2.35 -9.67
C SER A 113 -29.00 -2.20 -8.66
N SER A 114 -29.21 -3.21 -7.80
CA SER A 114 -30.16 -3.21 -6.67
C SER A 114 -29.67 -2.48 -5.41
N LYS A 115 -28.47 -1.87 -5.45
CA LYS A 115 -27.67 -1.34 -4.32
C LYS A 115 -27.23 -2.40 -3.30
N CYS A 116 -27.40 -3.69 -3.58
CA CYS A 116 -26.86 -4.73 -2.72
C CYS A 116 -25.32 -4.73 -2.78
N ILE A 117 -24.69 -4.58 -1.62
CA ILE A 117 -23.24 -4.59 -1.48
C ILE A 117 -22.79 -6.03 -1.24
N ARG A 118 -21.97 -6.58 -2.14
CA ARG A 118 -21.27 -7.85 -1.94
C ARG A 118 -19.80 -7.57 -1.70
N SER A 119 -19.23 -8.22 -0.69
CA SER A 119 -17.81 -8.11 -0.36
C SER A 119 -17.13 -9.47 -0.43
N GLU A 120 -16.06 -9.57 -1.21
CA GLU A 120 -15.18 -10.73 -1.30
C GLU A 120 -13.78 -10.33 -0.80
N GLY A 121 -13.12 -11.20 -0.04
CA GLY A 121 -11.80 -10.93 0.50
C GLY A 121 -10.88 -12.14 0.41
N SER A 122 -9.59 -11.92 0.15
CA SER A 122 -8.60 -13.00 -0.01
C SER A 122 -8.01 -13.56 1.30
N CYS A 123 -8.28 -12.91 2.44
CA CYS A 123 -7.81 -13.32 3.77
C CYS A 123 -8.79 -12.82 4.85
N ASP A 124 -8.87 -13.53 5.98
CA ASP A 124 -9.62 -13.07 7.15
C ASP A 124 -9.08 -11.73 7.67
N ASN A 125 -9.99 -10.78 7.89
CA ASN A 125 -9.74 -9.35 8.09
C ASN A 125 -8.86 -9.00 9.32
N ASP A 126 -8.58 -9.94 10.21
CA ASP A 126 -7.87 -9.70 11.48
C ASP A 126 -6.40 -9.24 11.31
N CYS A 127 -5.83 -9.37 10.11
CA CYS A 127 -4.43 -9.03 9.86
C CYS A 127 -4.18 -7.61 9.36
N PHE A 128 -5.20 -6.82 9.01
CA PHE A 128 -5.02 -5.55 8.29
C PHE A 128 -5.89 -4.42 8.86
N VAL A 129 -5.26 -3.30 9.23
CA VAL A 129 -5.93 -2.19 9.94
C VAL A 129 -6.57 -1.18 8.97
N SER A 130 -5.97 -0.97 7.79
CA SER A 130 -6.49 -0.03 6.80
C SER A 130 -6.01 -0.36 5.38
N PRO A 131 -6.82 -0.06 4.35
CA PRO A 131 -6.41 -0.24 2.96
C PRO A 131 -5.34 0.79 2.61
N ILE A 132 -4.27 0.33 1.95
CA ILE A 132 -3.20 1.21 1.49
C ILE A 132 -3.54 1.81 0.14
N TRP A 133 -4.27 1.06 -0.68
CA TRP A 133 -4.73 1.50 -2.00
C TRP A 133 -6.19 1.15 -2.18
N VAL A 134 -6.93 2.07 -2.80
CA VAL A 134 -8.33 1.89 -3.20
C VAL A 134 -8.44 2.37 -4.63
N ALA A 135 -8.95 1.50 -5.50
CA ALA A 135 -9.22 1.79 -6.91
C ALA A 135 -10.67 1.47 -7.22
N TYR A 136 -11.22 2.17 -8.21
CA TYR A 136 -12.57 1.91 -8.71
C TYR A 136 -12.52 1.38 -10.15
N VAL A 137 -13.46 0.49 -10.46
CA VAL A 137 -13.63 -0.09 -11.79
C VAL A 137 -15.07 0.11 -12.23
N GLY A 138 -15.23 0.38 -13.53
CA GLY A 138 -16.53 0.55 -14.17
C GLY A 138 -16.93 2.00 -14.41
N HIS A 139 -18.04 2.16 -15.12
CA HIS A 139 -18.59 3.44 -15.52
C HIS A 139 -19.10 4.24 -14.32
N GLU A 140 -19.87 3.61 -13.45
CA GLU A 140 -20.44 4.21 -12.24
C GLU A 140 -19.53 4.05 -11.01
N CYS A 141 -18.31 3.53 -11.20
CA CYS A 141 -17.42 3.09 -10.10
C CYS A 141 -18.10 2.03 -9.21
N GLU A 142 -18.85 1.11 -9.83
CA GLU A 142 -19.65 0.09 -9.17
C GLU A 142 -18.83 -0.97 -8.44
N VAL A 143 -17.55 -1.14 -8.82
CA VAL A 143 -16.62 -2.04 -8.14
C VAL A 143 -15.52 -1.24 -7.46
N GLU A 144 -15.44 -1.37 -6.14
CA GLU A 144 -14.34 -0.86 -5.33
C GLU A 144 -13.37 -2.00 -5.02
N VAL A 145 -12.09 -1.81 -5.35
CA VAL A 145 -11.02 -2.78 -5.09
C VAL A 145 -10.04 -2.15 -4.10
N ALA A 146 -9.96 -2.72 -2.91
CA ALA A 146 -9.09 -2.27 -1.83
C ALA A 146 -7.92 -3.23 -1.63
N GLY A 147 -6.70 -2.71 -1.73
CA GLY A 147 -5.46 -3.44 -1.52
C GLY A 147 -4.87 -3.16 -0.13
N PHE A 148 -4.62 -4.23 0.61
CA PHE A 148 -4.02 -4.20 1.94
C PHE A 148 -2.62 -4.80 1.90
N LEU A 149 -1.69 -4.13 2.58
CA LEU A 149 -0.33 -4.63 2.76
C LEU A 149 -0.04 -4.79 4.24
N SER A 150 0.10 -6.04 4.67
CA SER A 150 0.62 -6.42 5.97
C SER A 150 2.12 -6.44 5.80
N SER A 151 2.73 -5.37 6.27
CA SER A 151 4.17 -5.31 6.38
C SER A 151 4.57 -6.11 7.62
N ILE A 152 5.05 -7.34 7.39
CA ILE A 152 6.04 -7.99 8.27
C ILE A 152 7.19 -6.98 8.58
N CYS A 153 7.39 -6.00 7.69
CA CYS A 153 8.26 -4.84 7.83
C CYS A 153 8.04 -3.98 9.09
N TRP A 154 6.83 -3.81 9.66
CA TRP A 154 6.73 -3.06 10.93
C TRP A 154 7.40 -3.80 12.09
N SER A 155 7.31 -5.13 12.11
CA SER A 155 7.98 -5.96 13.12
C SER A 155 9.49 -5.98 12.89
N VAL A 156 9.94 -6.14 11.65
CA VAL A 156 11.37 -6.17 11.30
C VAL A 156 12.05 -4.82 11.47
N ILE A 157 11.42 -3.69 11.10
CA ILE A 157 12.03 -2.36 11.35
C ILE A 157 12.03 -2.06 12.85
N ARG A 158 11.02 -2.49 13.61
CA ARG A 158 10.98 -2.35 15.07
C ARG A 158 12.11 -3.15 15.73
N TYR A 159 12.35 -4.38 15.26
CA TYR A 159 13.43 -5.23 15.75
C TYR A 159 14.82 -4.71 15.37
N SER A 160 15.00 -4.30 14.11
CA SER A 160 16.27 -3.72 13.64
C SER A 160 16.59 -2.40 14.35
N SER A 161 15.59 -1.55 14.57
CA SER A 161 15.76 -0.29 15.31
C SER A 161 16.08 -0.55 16.78
N PHE A 162 15.44 -1.56 17.39
CA PHE A 162 15.74 -1.99 18.75
C PHE A 162 17.20 -2.46 18.89
N LEU A 163 17.69 -3.33 17.99
CA LEU A 163 19.08 -3.78 18.01
C LEU A 163 20.09 -2.63 17.81
N PHE A 164 19.76 -1.65 16.97
CA PHE A 164 20.60 -0.47 16.78
C PHE A 164 20.69 0.38 18.05
N VAL A 165 19.56 0.60 18.73
CA VAL A 165 19.52 1.32 20.02
C VAL A 165 20.31 0.57 21.09
N GLN A 166 20.15 -0.76 21.20
CA GLN A 166 20.89 -1.59 22.15
C GLN A 166 22.41 -1.47 21.95
N ARG A 167 22.89 -1.51 20.70
CA ARG A 167 24.32 -1.32 20.41
C ARG A 167 24.84 0.05 20.86
N LYS A 168 24.06 1.12 20.66
CA LYS A 168 24.47 2.47 21.08
C LYS A 168 24.53 2.62 22.60
N VAL A 169 23.60 2.01 23.34
CA VAL A 169 23.60 2.01 24.82
C VAL A 169 24.83 1.26 25.36
N VAL A 170 25.15 0.09 24.82
CA VAL A 170 26.33 -0.68 25.25
C VAL A 170 27.63 0.10 25.01
N ILE A 171 27.76 0.73 23.83
CA ILE A 171 28.93 1.56 23.50
C ILE A 171 29.06 2.74 24.49
N LEU A 172 27.95 3.40 24.83
CA LEU A 172 27.94 4.50 25.79
C LEU A 172 28.38 4.03 27.19
N ILE A 173 27.88 2.89 27.65
CA ILE A 173 28.27 2.31 28.95
C ILE A 173 29.78 2.00 28.98
N LEU A 174 30.30 1.36 27.93
CA LEU A 174 31.74 1.05 27.83
C LEU A 174 32.60 2.32 27.84
N LEU A 175 32.18 3.37 27.14
CA LEU A 175 32.84 4.68 27.16
C LEU A 175 32.86 5.30 28.56
N VAL A 176 31.73 5.27 29.27
CA VAL A 176 31.65 5.79 30.65
C VAL A 176 32.59 5.01 31.58
N VAL A 177 32.59 3.68 31.52
CA VAL A 177 33.48 2.84 32.33
C VAL A 177 34.95 3.13 32.01
N ALA A 178 35.31 3.26 30.74
CA ALA A 178 36.66 3.62 30.33
C ALA A 178 37.10 4.99 30.89
N LEU A 179 36.23 6.00 30.81
CA LEU A 179 36.48 7.33 31.37
C LEU A 179 36.66 7.31 32.90
N MET A 180 35.86 6.50 33.60
CA MET A 180 35.99 6.32 35.05
C MET A 180 37.32 5.66 35.42
N ASN A 181 37.73 4.63 34.68
CA ASN A 181 39.02 3.96 34.89
C ASN A 181 40.22 4.88 34.60
N ILE A 182 40.17 5.66 33.52
CA ILE A 182 41.21 6.65 33.19
C ILE A 182 41.31 7.71 34.29
N LYS A 183 40.18 8.27 34.74
CA LYS A 183 40.16 9.24 35.84
C LYS A 183 40.73 8.65 37.14
N GLY A 184 40.42 7.39 37.44
CA GLY A 184 40.98 6.67 38.58
C GLY A 184 42.50 6.52 38.48
N ALA A 185 43.00 6.07 37.33
CA ALA A 185 44.43 5.91 37.09
C ALA A 185 45.20 7.24 37.19
N ILE A 186 44.66 8.32 36.62
CA ILE A 186 45.27 9.66 36.70
C ILE A 186 45.35 10.13 38.16
N ARG A 187 44.29 9.93 38.96
CA ARG A 187 44.31 10.28 40.38
C ARG A 187 45.39 9.51 41.15
N ILE A 188 45.55 8.21 40.88
CA ILE A 188 46.56 7.38 41.53
C ILE A 188 47.97 7.86 41.15
N LEU A 189 48.22 8.17 39.88
CA LEU A 189 49.51 8.71 39.41
C LEU A 189 49.86 10.04 40.08
N LEU A 190 48.92 10.99 40.13
CA LEU A 190 49.15 12.30 40.77
C LEU A 190 49.44 12.18 42.27
N VAL A 191 48.72 11.29 42.98
CA VAL A 191 48.98 11.03 44.40
C VAL A 191 50.33 10.35 44.58
N GLY A 192 50.69 9.40 43.71
CA GLY A 192 52.00 8.75 43.72
C GLY A 192 53.16 9.73 43.52
N GLU A 193 53.05 10.64 42.55
CA GLU A 193 54.05 11.70 42.33
C GLU A 193 54.15 12.67 43.51
N MET A 194 53.03 13.06 44.11
CA MET A 194 53.04 13.91 45.32
C MET A 194 53.75 13.25 46.49
N ILE A 195 53.47 11.96 46.75
CA ILE A 195 54.12 11.20 47.83
C ILE A 195 55.63 11.08 47.56
N LEU A 196 56.03 10.79 46.32
CA LEU A 196 57.44 10.68 45.95
C LEU A 196 58.19 12.01 46.15
N MET A 197 57.60 13.14 45.74
CA MET A 197 58.14 14.48 45.97
C MET A 197 58.31 14.77 47.47
N MET A 198 57.32 14.41 48.31
CA MET A 198 57.42 14.59 49.76
C MET A 198 58.55 13.77 50.39
N ILE A 199 58.77 12.52 49.92
CA ILE A 199 59.86 11.66 50.39
C ILE A 199 61.22 12.27 50.01
N ILE A 200 61.39 12.71 48.75
CA ILE A 200 62.65 13.29 48.26
C ILE A 200 63.01 14.59 49.00
N VAL A 201 62.02 15.44 49.33
CA VAL A 201 62.26 16.71 50.04
C VAL A 201 62.64 16.51 51.52
N TRP A 202 62.29 15.37 52.12
CA TRP A 202 62.56 15.05 53.53
C TRP A 202 63.82 14.21 53.77
N GLN A 203 64.59 13.93 52.71
CA GLN A 203 65.82 13.13 52.73
C GLN A 203 67.05 14.01 52.48
#